data_AF-A0A3E1NMM0-F1
#
_entry.id   AF-A0A3E1NMM0-F1
#
_cell.length_a   1.000
_cell.length_b   1.000
_cell.length_c   1.000
_cell.angle_alpha   90.00
_cell.angle_beta   90.00
_cell.angle_gamma   90.00
#
_symmetry.space_group_name_H-M   'P 1'
#
loop_
_entity.id
_entity.type
_entity.pdbx_description
1 polymer ?
#
loop_
_entity_poly.entity_id
_entity_poly.type
_entity_poly.pdbx_seq_one_letter_code
_entity_poly.pdbx_strand_id
1 'polypeptide(L)'
;MVQHFEIIQHILMETFEIGKMKSQLFEYLSIKEDEINTKQTTTGYEVRAYNNSLRKSESYLISLLDELTIYTYKIIDDSKLGFQCHIFVAIGDYQKVNQFFTTDKCIGIFKYDDELNLMEIEFFMEESYKP
;
A
#
# COMPACT_ATOMS: atom_id res chain seq x y z
N MET A 1 -28.41 -0.84 -3.72
CA MET A 1 -27.08 -1.27 -4.20
C MET A 1 -25.90 -0.60 -3.47
N VAL A 2 -26.07 0.60 -2.88
CA VAL A 2 -24.96 1.35 -2.23
C VAL A 2 -24.55 0.79 -0.85
N GLN A 3 -25.49 0.30 -0.04
CA GLN A 3 -25.20 -0.15 1.33
C GLN A 3 -24.33 -1.42 1.44
N HIS A 4 -24.35 -2.33 0.45
CA HIS A 4 -23.58 -3.58 0.55
C HIS A 4 -22.07 -3.35 0.32
N PHE A 5 -21.71 -2.36 -0.51
CA PHE A 5 -20.33 -2.01 -0.78
C PHE A 5 -19.65 -1.38 0.45
N GLU A 6 -20.35 -0.47 1.12
CA GLU A 6 -19.86 0.17 2.36
C GLU A 6 -19.68 -0.85 3.50
N ILE A 7 -20.53 -1.88 3.60
CA ILE A 7 -20.39 -2.95 4.60
C ILE A 7 -19.18 -3.83 4.30
N ILE A 8 -18.97 -4.23 3.04
CA ILE A 8 -17.79 -5.02 2.64
C ILE A 8 -16.51 -4.19 2.86
N GLN A 9 -16.54 -2.90 2.53
CA GLN A 9 -15.44 -1.97 2.80
C GLN A 9 -15.11 -1.92 4.28
N HIS A 10 -16.12 -1.76 5.12
CA HIS A 10 -15.94 -1.67 6.57
C HIS A 10 -15.38 -2.98 7.16
N ILE A 11 -15.94 -4.13 6.77
CA ILE A 11 -15.46 -5.45 7.20
C ILE A 11 -14.00 -5.66 6.80
N LEU A 12 -13.63 -5.30 5.56
CA LEU A 12 -12.25 -5.42 5.11
C LEU A 12 -11.33 -4.47 5.88
N MET A 13 -11.73 -3.21 6.11
CA MET A 13 -10.95 -2.26 6.90
C MET A 13 -10.76 -2.71 8.36
N GLU A 14 -11.74 -3.38 8.96
CA GLU A 14 -11.59 -3.99 10.29
C GLU A 14 -10.72 -5.25 10.27
N THR A 15 -10.72 -5.99 9.15
CA THR A 15 -9.90 -7.21 9.00
C THR A 15 -8.41 -6.90 8.87
N PHE A 16 -8.07 -5.76 8.24
CA PHE A 16 -6.68 -5.34 8.05
C PHE A 16 -6.23 -4.39 9.16
N GLU A 17 -5.78 -4.97 10.27
CA GLU A 17 -5.15 -4.20 11.34
C GLU A 17 -3.87 -3.52 10.85
N ILE A 18 -3.78 -2.18 11.00
CA ILE A 18 -2.61 -1.38 10.61
C ILE A 18 -1.31 -1.90 11.24
N GLY A 19 -1.36 -2.35 12.50
CA GLY A 19 -0.21 -2.95 13.17
C GLY A 19 0.32 -4.18 12.44
N LYS A 20 -0.58 -5.10 12.05
CA LYS A 20 -0.24 -6.29 11.27
C LYS A 20 0.31 -5.91 9.89
N MET A 21 -0.32 -4.97 9.19
CA MET A 21 0.15 -4.50 7.89
C MET A 21 1.54 -3.87 7.97
N LYS A 22 1.81 -3.10 9.03
CA LYS A 22 3.12 -2.52 9.28
C LYS A 22 4.19 -3.60 9.50
N SER A 23 3.89 -4.62 10.29
CA SER A 23 4.78 -5.77 10.44
C SER A 23 5.03 -6.48 9.11
N GLN A 24 3.97 -6.75 8.32
CA GLN A 24 4.09 -7.39 7.01
C GLN A 24 4.90 -6.56 6.01
N LEU A 25 4.76 -5.22 6.04
CA LEU A 25 5.55 -4.31 5.21
C LEU A 25 7.05 -4.48 5.48
N PHE A 26 7.47 -4.41 6.75
CA PHE A 26 8.89 -4.50 7.10
C PHE A 26 9.44 -5.92 6.92
N GLU A 27 8.62 -6.96 7.16
CA GLU A 27 8.98 -8.33 6.82
C GLU A 27 9.22 -8.49 5.31
N TYR A 28 8.29 -8.03 4.49
CA TYR A 28 8.43 -8.02 3.03
C TYR A 28 9.69 -7.27 2.58
N LEU A 29 9.93 -6.07 3.11
CA LEU A 29 11.10 -5.27 2.74
C LEU A 29 12.42 -5.92 3.16
N SER A 30 12.45 -6.63 4.29
CA SER A 30 13.63 -7.40 4.73
C SER A 30 13.94 -8.59 3.82
N ILE A 31 12.92 -9.27 3.30
CA ILE A 31 13.09 -10.36 2.32
C ILE A 31 13.62 -9.81 0.99
N LYS A 32 13.26 -8.56 0.68
CA LYS A 32 13.61 -7.84 -0.55
C LYS A 32 14.91 -7.03 -0.46
N GLU A 33 15.65 -7.13 0.65
CA GLU A 33 16.73 -6.22 1.06
C GLU A 33 17.94 -6.14 0.08
N ASP A 34 18.06 -7.07 -0.86
CA ASP A 34 19.10 -7.10 -1.90
C ASP A 34 18.56 -6.95 -3.34
N GLU A 35 17.26 -6.66 -3.50
CA GLU A 35 16.70 -6.38 -4.82
C GLU A 35 17.01 -4.93 -5.24
N ILE A 36 17.06 -4.69 -6.55
CA ILE A 36 17.39 -3.37 -7.17
C ILE A 36 16.56 -2.21 -6.60
N ASN A 37 15.40 -2.52 -6.02
CA ASN A 37 14.38 -1.57 -5.61
C ASN A 37 14.29 -1.35 -4.09
N THR A 38 15.05 -2.08 -3.27
CA THR A 38 14.96 -1.98 -1.80
C THR A 38 16.35 -2.03 -1.18
N LYS A 39 16.60 -1.15 -0.20
CA LYS A 39 17.86 -1.13 0.54
C LYS A 39 17.63 -0.77 2.00
N GLN A 40 18.18 -1.56 2.92
CA GLN A 40 18.11 -1.24 4.35
C GLN A 40 19.00 -0.04 4.71
N THR A 41 18.50 0.77 5.63
CA THR A 41 19.20 1.89 6.26
C THR A 41 19.14 1.76 7.78
N THR A 42 19.81 2.66 8.50
CA THR A 42 19.77 2.68 9.97
C THR A 42 18.40 3.01 10.56
N THR A 43 17.48 3.59 9.77
CA THR A 43 16.19 4.10 10.27
C THR A 43 14.98 3.47 9.59
N GLY A 44 15.19 2.54 8.66
CA GLY A 44 14.15 1.92 7.85
C GLY A 44 14.68 1.41 6.50
N TYR A 45 13.87 1.49 5.45
CA TYR A 45 14.20 0.99 4.12
C TYR A 45 14.02 2.08 3.06
N GLU A 46 15.00 2.22 2.18
CA GLU A 46 14.83 2.96 0.93
C GLU A 46 14.13 2.05 -0.07
N VAL A 47 13.01 2.52 -0.63
CA VAL A 47 12.25 1.82 -1.66
C VAL A 47 12.13 2.67 -2.91
N ARG A 48 12.14 2.03 -4.08
CA ARG A 48 11.80 2.69 -5.34
C ARG A 48 10.30 2.68 -5.57
N ALA A 49 9.69 3.86 -5.59
CA ALA A 49 8.30 4.03 -5.99
C ALA A 49 8.21 4.64 -7.39
N TYR A 50 7.31 4.15 -8.23
CA TYR A 50 7.08 4.73 -9.55
C TYR A 50 6.25 6.02 -9.43
N ASN A 51 6.81 7.16 -9.84
CA ASN A 51 6.10 8.43 -9.90
C ASN A 51 5.39 8.55 -11.25
N ASN A 52 4.05 8.52 -11.22
CA ASN A 52 3.23 8.59 -12.43
C ASN A 52 3.35 9.95 -13.15
N SER A 53 3.41 11.05 -12.39
CA SER A 53 3.54 12.41 -12.94
C SER A 53 4.85 12.57 -13.72
N LEU A 54 5.94 12.02 -13.17
CA LEU A 54 7.28 12.15 -13.75
C LEU A 54 7.68 10.98 -14.67
N ARG A 55 6.86 9.93 -14.74
CA ARG A 55 7.11 8.68 -15.48
C ARG A 55 8.49 8.07 -15.20
N LYS A 56 8.92 8.11 -13.94
CA LYS A 56 10.21 7.58 -13.48
C LYS A 56 10.09 7.03 -12.06
N SER A 57 11.00 6.14 -11.69
CA SER A 57 11.12 5.68 -10.31
C SER A 57 11.93 6.66 -9.48
N GLU A 58 11.45 6.92 -8.26
CA GLU A 58 12.12 7.76 -7.26
C GLU A 58 12.31 6.97 -5.96
N SER A 59 13.32 7.36 -5.19
CA SER A 59 13.66 6.68 -3.93
C SER A 59 12.98 7.37 -2.76
N TYR A 60 12.29 6.59 -1.93
CA TYR A 60 11.61 7.07 -0.73
C TYR A 60 12.09 6.28 0.48
N LEU A 61 12.40 6.97 1.57
CA LEU A 61 12.77 6.34 2.84
C LEU A 61 11.51 6.03 3.64
N ILE A 62 11.17 4.75 3.78
CA ILE A 62 10.14 4.26 4.69
C ILE A 62 10.80 3.94 6.03
N SER A 63 10.52 4.77 7.04
CA SER A 63 11.02 4.61 8.40
C SER A 63 10.10 3.73 9.25
N LEU A 64 10.68 3.05 10.24
CA LEU A 64 9.92 2.32 11.27
C LEU A 64 8.90 3.20 12.01
N LEU A 65 9.11 4.52 12.04
CA LEU A 65 8.21 5.46 12.69
C LEU A 65 7.06 5.93 11.79
N ASP A 66 7.11 5.65 10.49
CA ASP A 66 6.09 6.12 9.55
C ASP A 66 4.73 5.54 9.88
N GLU A 67 3.71 6.38 9.73
CA GLU A 67 2.32 5.95 9.82
C GLU A 67 1.88 5.30 8.52
N LEU A 68 0.95 4.35 8.66
CA LEU A 68 0.27 3.71 7.55
C LEU A 68 -1.21 4.04 7.66
N THR A 69 -1.78 4.56 6.57
CA THR A 69 -3.22 4.83 6.49
C THR A 69 -3.82 4.09 5.31
N ILE A 70 -4.73 3.15 5.58
CA ILE A 70 -5.56 2.52 4.55
C ILE A 70 -6.58 3.56 4.07
N TYR A 71 -6.58 3.87 2.77
CA TYR A 71 -7.54 4.85 2.21
C TYR A 71 -8.51 4.26 1.20
N THR A 72 -8.18 3.13 0.58
CA THR A 72 -9.11 2.38 -0.28
C THR A 72 -8.68 0.92 -0.46
N TYR A 73 -9.53 0.14 -1.11
CA TYR A 73 -9.27 -1.24 -1.48
C TYR A 73 -9.91 -1.56 -2.83
N LYS A 74 -9.46 -2.63 -3.47
CA LYS A 74 -10.05 -3.15 -4.70
C LYS A 74 -10.03 -4.67 -4.66
N ILE A 75 -11.15 -5.28 -5.06
CA ILE A 75 -11.20 -6.72 -5.31
C ILE A 75 -11.03 -6.91 -6.82
N ILE A 76 -10.06 -7.74 -7.21
CA ILE A 76 -9.80 -8.09 -8.60
C ILE A 76 -10.09 -9.58 -8.77
N ASP A 77 -10.89 -9.90 -9.78
CA ASP A 77 -11.09 -11.29 -10.22
C ASP A 77 -10.05 -11.61 -11.29
N ASP A 78 -9.03 -12.39 -10.93
CA ASP A 78 -8.04 -12.91 -11.87
C ASP A 78 -8.37 -14.36 -12.20
N SER A 79 -8.74 -14.60 -13.45
CA SER A 79 -9.09 -15.93 -13.98
C SER A 79 -8.08 -17.06 -13.72
N LYS A 80 -6.82 -16.76 -13.39
CA LYS A 80 -5.76 -17.73 -13.11
C LYS A 80 -5.39 -17.81 -11.63
N LEU A 81 -5.51 -16.72 -10.90
CA LEU A 81 -5.07 -16.60 -9.50
C LEU A 81 -6.23 -16.53 -8.51
N GLY A 82 -7.47 -16.55 -9.00
CA GLY A 82 -8.67 -16.37 -8.17
C GLY A 82 -8.90 -14.92 -7.80
N PHE A 83 -9.62 -14.70 -6.70
CA PHE A 83 -9.89 -13.37 -6.20
C PHE A 83 -8.67 -12.80 -5.48
N GLN A 84 -8.28 -11.58 -5.84
CA GLN A 84 -7.22 -10.84 -5.16
C GLN A 84 -7.80 -9.62 -4.44
N CYS A 85 -7.34 -9.40 -3.21
CA CYS A 85 -7.64 -8.21 -2.45
C CYS A 85 -6.45 -7.26 -2.50
N HIS A 86 -6.62 -6.08 -3.08
CA HIS A 86 -5.60 -5.04 -3.13
C HIS A 86 -5.95 -3.97 -2.10
N ILE A 87 -5.10 -3.79 -1.10
CA ILE A 87 -5.25 -2.76 -0.08
C ILE A 87 -4.30 -1.61 -0.38
N PHE A 88 -4.85 -0.40 -0.52
CA PHE A 88 -4.10 0.79 -0.85
C PHE A 88 -3.80 1.57 0.42
N VAL A 89 -2.51 1.73 0.69
CA VAL A 89 -1.99 2.28 1.94
C VAL A 89 -1.12 3.48 1.64
N ALA A 90 -1.45 4.64 2.20
CA ALA A 90 -0.55 5.77 2.24
C ALA A 90 0.49 5.55 3.34
N ILE A 91 1.75 5.79 3.00
CA ILE A 91 2.90 5.68 3.91
C ILE A 91 3.42 7.09 4.17
N GLY A 92 3.55 7.48 5.45
CA GLY A 92 3.96 8.82 5.86
C GLY A 92 2.79 9.70 6.36
N ASP A 93 2.94 11.02 6.25
CA ASP A 93 1.93 12.01 6.63
C ASP A 93 0.78 12.03 5.62
N TYR A 94 -0.27 11.29 5.92
CA TYR A 94 -1.47 11.21 5.10
C TYR A 94 -2.47 12.31 5.43
N GLN A 95 -2.87 13.06 4.41
CA GLN A 95 -3.90 14.09 4.53
C GLN A 95 -4.98 13.86 3.48
N LYS A 96 -6.24 13.93 3.91
CA LYS A 96 -7.42 13.83 3.03
C LYS A 96 -8.25 15.10 3.10
N VAL A 97 -8.46 15.72 1.94
CA VAL A 97 -9.33 16.89 1.79
C VAL A 97 -10.37 16.57 0.72
N ASN A 98 -11.61 16.35 1.15
CA ASN A 98 -12.72 15.92 0.29
C ASN A 98 -12.39 14.62 -0.46
N GLN A 99 -12.41 14.66 -1.80
CA GLN A 99 -12.09 13.54 -2.69
C GLN A 99 -10.60 13.42 -3.00
N PHE A 100 -9.78 14.36 -2.52
CA PHE A 100 -8.35 14.38 -2.77
C PHE A 100 -7.61 13.87 -1.53
N PHE A 101 -6.48 13.21 -1.78
CA PHE A 101 -5.55 12.83 -0.73
C PHE A 101 -4.12 13.12 -1.17
N THR A 102 -3.25 13.30 -0.18
CA THR A 102 -1.81 13.46 -0.35
C THR A 102 -1.08 12.63 0.70
N THR A 103 0.13 12.20 0.37
CA THR A 103 1.10 11.64 1.31
C THR A 103 2.47 12.24 0.98
N ASP A 104 3.34 12.39 1.97
CA ASP A 104 4.68 12.96 1.77
C ASP A 104 5.70 11.94 1.25
N LYS A 105 5.41 10.63 1.35
CA LYS A 105 6.27 9.56 0.85
C LYS A 105 5.70 8.89 -0.37
N CYS A 106 4.98 7.79 -0.17
CA CYS A 106 4.49 6.96 -1.26
C CYS A 106 3.24 6.19 -0.84
N ILE A 107 2.66 5.53 -1.83
CA ILE A 107 1.55 4.60 -1.66
C ILE A 107 2.07 3.19 -1.85
N GLY A 108 1.68 2.28 -0.96
CA GLY A 108 1.83 0.85 -1.12
C GLY A 108 0.51 0.20 -1.55
N ILE A 109 0.52 -0.60 -2.62
CA ILE A 109 -0.55 -1.58 -2.89
C ILE A 109 -0.11 -2.92 -2.31
N PHE A 110 -0.80 -3.35 -1.27
CA PHE A 110 -0.62 -4.66 -0.65
C PHE A 110 -1.56 -5.64 -1.36
N LYS A 111 -1.00 -6.62 -2.07
CA LYS A 111 -1.77 -7.61 -2.83
C LYS A 111 -1.87 -8.89 -2.02
N TYR A 112 -3.10 -9.27 -1.70
CA TYR A 112 -3.42 -10.50 -1.00
C TYR A 112 -4.11 -11.50 -1.93
N ASP A 113 -3.83 -12.78 -1.74
CA ASP A 113 -4.56 -13.88 -2.40
C ASP A 113 -5.96 -14.09 -1.78
N ASP A 114 -6.67 -15.12 -2.25
CA ASP A 114 -8.02 -15.49 -1.80
C ASP A 114 -8.06 -16.02 -0.36
N GLU A 115 -6.92 -16.48 0.16
CA GLU A 115 -6.71 -16.88 1.55
C GLU A 115 -6.25 -15.72 2.45
N LEU A 116 -6.13 -14.50 1.91
CA LEU A 116 -5.63 -13.30 2.57
C LEU A 116 -4.16 -13.38 3.02
N ASN A 117 -3.34 -14.15 2.31
CA ASN A 117 -1.88 -14.14 2.47
C ASN A 117 -1.28 -13.02 1.61
N LEU A 118 -0.30 -12.29 2.17
CA LEU A 118 0.38 -11.22 1.43
C LEU A 118 1.28 -11.83 0.35
N MET A 119 1.04 -11.46 -0.92
CA MET A 119 1.83 -11.91 -2.06
C MET A 119 2.92 -10.92 -2.45
N GLU A 120 2.56 -9.64 -2.56
CA GLU A 120 3.41 -8.59 -3.11
C GLU A 120 3.03 -7.22 -2.55
N ILE A 121 4.01 -6.33 -2.48
CA ILE A 121 3.78 -4.90 -2.26
C ILE A 121 4.40 -4.11 -3.42
N GLU A 122 3.57 -3.32 -4.09
CA GLU A 122 4.01 -2.36 -5.11
C GLU A 122 4.01 -0.94 -4.56
N PHE A 123 5.02 -0.14 -4.92
CA PHE A 123 5.16 1.24 -4.47
C PHE A 123 5.02 2.23 -5.63
N PHE A 124 4.21 3.27 -5.44
CA PHE A 124 4.00 4.33 -6.42
C PHE A 124 3.75 5.66 -5.73
N MET A 125 3.90 6.73 -6.51
CA MET A 125 3.52 8.07 -6.10
C MET A 125 2.49 8.62 -7.09
N GLU A 126 1.34 9.01 -6.55
CA GLU A 126 0.24 9.61 -7.31
C GLU A 126 -0.11 10.96 -6.70
N GLU A 127 0.01 12.02 -7.50
CA GLU A 127 -0.49 13.34 -7.09
C GLU A 127 -2.01 13.35 -7.29
N SER A 128 -2.76 13.28 -6.19
CA SER A 128 -4.20 13.53 -6.13
C SER A 128 -5.05 12.69 -7.11
N TYR A 129 -5.38 11.46 -6.69
CA TYR A 129 -6.36 10.62 -7.39
C TYR A 129 -7.77 11.20 -7.27
N LYS A 130 -8.57 11.04 -8.34
CA LYS A 130 -10.03 11.20 -8.32
C LYS A 130 -10.62 9.83 -8.73
N PRO A 131 -11.38 9.15 -7.86
CA PRO A 131 -11.99 7.85 -8.19
C PRO A 131 -12.98 7.92 -9.34
#